data_AF-A0A6M3XH25-F1
#
_entry.id   AF-A0A6M3XH25-F1
#
_cell.length_a   1.000
_cell.length_b   1.000
_cell.length_c   1.000
_cell.angle_alpha   90.00
_cell.angle_beta   90.00
_cell.angle_gamma   90.00
#
_symmetry.space_group_name_H-M   'P 1'
#
loop_
_entity.id
_entity.type
_entity.pdbx_description
1 polymer ?
#
loop_
_entity_poly.entity_id
_entity_poly.type
_entity_poly.pdbx_seq_one_letter_code
_entity_poly.pdbx_strand_id
1 'polypeptide(L)'
;WNRNNPFTGGVPSLCSFKVGRREREFQMQPQPADAASLEAAYRATVYMPPATPLAVETVNGRPWVHVHSLADDAGWDAFFAAVEAQLPAIRGSQGLVIDLRGANGSSLNATSRGYGLANRIWTPEFTVSRQPEAGSITYRATPANRQWFVDTLGRMQADPRFVQESSAVIDQTQAIVAAFDSALAANQATFTMPGRPSVPDTGAANPVAGPVVVLVDAGCSGGCLDTLDLLTRLPNVRLAGSTTAEDTIFIEPTVLRLPSNYAELTYGHKAWTTRQRGNDAPYTPTQGLAYAGDAADETAVRAWVASLFQ
;
A
#
# COMPACT_ATOMS: atom_id res chain seq x y z
N TRP A 1 -10.97 9.08 -28.21
CA TRP A 1 -10.06 7.96 -28.53
C TRP A 1 -8.77 8.38 -29.24
N ASN A 2 -8.75 9.34 -30.17
CA ASN A 2 -7.46 9.77 -30.77
C ASN A 2 -6.80 11.00 -30.13
N ARG A 3 -7.42 11.79 -29.24
CA ARG A 3 -6.86 13.08 -28.74
C ARG A 3 -6.21 13.92 -29.87
N ASN A 4 -6.82 13.95 -31.06
CA ASN A 4 -6.29 14.58 -32.28
C ASN A 4 -4.95 14.01 -32.79
N ASN A 5 -4.64 12.74 -32.54
CA ASN A 5 -3.47 12.06 -33.08
C ASN A 5 -3.63 11.89 -34.61
N PRO A 6 -2.85 12.63 -35.42
CA PRO A 6 -2.99 12.63 -36.87
C PRO A 6 -2.49 11.32 -37.52
N PHE A 7 -1.83 10.45 -36.75
CA PHE A 7 -1.33 9.16 -37.22
C PHE A 7 -2.34 8.02 -37.11
N THR A 8 -3.55 8.29 -36.62
CA THR A 8 -4.62 7.29 -36.50
C THR A 8 -5.76 7.62 -37.45
N GLY A 9 -6.02 6.76 -38.45
CA GLY A 9 -7.05 6.94 -39.47
C GLY A 9 -8.50 6.71 -38.99
N GLY A 10 -8.78 6.94 -37.70
CA GLY A 10 -10.06 6.64 -37.05
C GLY A 10 -9.93 5.60 -35.94
N VAL A 11 -11.07 5.08 -35.48
CA VAL A 11 -11.14 4.02 -34.45
C VAL A 11 -11.03 2.65 -35.15
N PRO A 12 -10.18 1.72 -34.68
CA PRO A 12 -10.13 0.35 -35.16
C PRO A 12 -11.52 -0.26 -35.16
N SER A 13 -11.95 -0.77 -36.32
CA SER A 13 -13.26 -1.42 -36.49
C SER A 13 -13.14 -2.95 -36.58
N LEU A 14 -11.92 -3.47 -36.66
CA LEU A 14 -11.63 -4.90 -36.80
C LEU A 14 -10.39 -5.24 -35.98
N CYS A 15 -10.51 -6.23 -35.10
CA CYS A 15 -9.36 -6.84 -34.44
C CYS A 15 -9.21 -8.27 -34.91
N SER A 16 -7.99 -8.65 -35.31
CA SER A 16 -7.66 -10.02 -35.66
C SER A 16 -6.87 -10.68 -34.53
N PHE A 17 -7.32 -11.85 -34.07
CA PHE A 17 -6.64 -12.62 -33.04
C PHE A 17 -6.30 -14.02 -33.55
N LYS A 18 -5.10 -14.51 -33.20
CA LYS A 18 -4.78 -15.93 -33.34
C LYS A 18 -5.44 -16.72 -32.22
N VAL A 19 -6.35 -17.62 -32.59
CA VAL A 19 -6.98 -18.58 -31.68
C VAL A 19 -6.52 -19.98 -32.09
N GLY A 20 -5.49 -20.48 -31.39
CA GLY A 20 -4.77 -21.68 -31.79
C GLY A 20 -4.01 -21.48 -33.11
N ARG A 21 -4.29 -22.29 -34.13
CA ARG A 21 -3.66 -22.18 -35.48
C ARG A 21 -4.45 -21.32 -36.47
N ARG A 22 -5.63 -20.81 -36.09
CA ARG A 22 -6.50 -20.03 -36.98
C ARG A 22 -6.53 -18.58 -36.57
N GLU A 23 -6.70 -17.73 -37.57
CA GLU A 23 -6.98 -16.32 -37.39
C GLU A 23 -8.50 -16.13 -37.27
N ARG A 24 -8.94 -15.31 -36.32
CA ARG A 24 -10.33 -14.93 -36.12
C ARG A 24 -10.42 -13.41 -36.07
N GLU A 25 -11.27 -12.88 -36.93
CA GLU A 25 -11.60 -11.47 -36.96
C GLU A 25 -12.80 -11.18 -36.05
N PHE A 26 -12.72 -10.07 -35.32
CA PHE A 26 -13.77 -9.56 -34.46
C PHE A 26 -14.07 -8.14 -34.88
N GLN A 27 -15.30 -7.92 -35.33
CA GLN A 27 -15.79 -6.57 -35.63
C GLN A 27 -15.93 -5.81 -34.31
N MET A 28 -15.21 -4.70 -34.18
CA MET A 28 -15.39 -3.78 -33.07
C MET A 28 -16.54 -2.83 -33.37
N GLN A 29 -17.42 -2.63 -32.38
CA GLN A 29 -18.46 -1.60 -32.41
C GLN A 29 -18.19 -0.58 -31.29
N PRO A 30 -17.16 0.28 -31.45
CA PRO A 30 -16.82 1.27 -30.43
C PRO A 30 -17.99 2.24 -30.27
N GLN A 31 -18.57 2.27 -29.06
CA GLN A 31 -19.57 3.25 -28.70
C GLN A 31 -18.87 4.54 -28.25
N PRO A 32 -19.34 5.73 -28.66
CA PRO A 32 -18.91 6.97 -28.07
C PRO A 32 -19.16 6.91 -26.56
N ALA A 33 -18.10 7.05 -25.77
CA ALA A 33 -18.20 7.19 -24.32
C ALA A 33 -17.72 8.58 -23.95
N ASP A 34 -18.56 9.33 -23.26
CA ASP A 34 -18.16 10.56 -22.60
C ASP A 34 -17.44 10.26 -21.28
N ALA A 35 -16.82 11.27 -20.68
CA ALA A 35 -16.09 11.08 -19.43
C ALA A 35 -17.00 10.60 -18.29
N ALA A 36 -18.29 11.00 -18.28
CA ALA A 36 -19.24 10.64 -17.24
C ALA A 36 -19.64 9.16 -17.29
N SER A 37 -19.90 8.63 -18.48
CA SER A 37 -20.22 7.22 -18.70
C SER A 37 -19.02 6.31 -18.40
N LEU A 38 -17.79 6.74 -18.74
CA LEU A 38 -16.57 6.02 -18.36
C LEU A 38 -16.37 6.01 -16.83
N GLU A 39 -16.55 7.15 -16.17
CA GLU A 39 -16.46 7.24 -14.71
C GLU A 39 -17.54 6.39 -14.01
N ALA A 40 -18.77 6.42 -14.50
CA ALA A 40 -19.86 5.61 -13.98
C ALA A 40 -19.59 4.10 -14.15
N ALA A 41 -19.11 3.69 -15.33
CA ALA A 41 -18.75 2.30 -15.59
C ALA A 41 -17.59 1.85 -14.69
N TYR A 42 -16.57 2.70 -14.51
CA TYR A 42 -15.47 2.43 -13.58
C TYR A 42 -15.99 2.21 -12.15
N ARG A 43 -16.74 3.18 -11.61
CA ARG A 43 -17.30 3.13 -10.25
C ARG A 43 -18.26 1.96 -10.02
N ALA A 44 -18.88 1.44 -11.07
CA ALA A 44 -19.76 0.27 -11.00
C ALA A 44 -18.99 -1.06 -10.92
N THR A 45 -17.66 -1.06 -11.08
CA THR A 45 -16.83 -2.28 -11.15
C THR A 45 -15.75 -2.36 -10.09
N VAL A 46 -15.53 -1.27 -9.35
CA VAL A 46 -14.55 -1.20 -8.26
C VAL A 46 -15.22 -0.77 -6.99
N TYR A 47 -14.71 -1.25 -5.86
CA TYR A 47 -15.11 -0.72 -4.57
C TYR A 47 -14.69 0.75 -4.47
N MET A 48 -15.64 1.62 -4.15
CA MET A 48 -15.40 3.04 -3.93
C MET A 48 -15.53 3.35 -2.43
N PRO A 49 -14.43 3.74 -1.76
CA PRO A 49 -14.48 4.14 -0.36
C PRO A 49 -15.53 5.24 -0.11
N PRO A 50 -16.27 5.18 1.02
CA PRO A 50 -17.15 6.26 1.43
C PRO A 50 -16.35 7.50 1.83
N ALA A 51 -17.05 8.63 2.00
CA ALA A 51 -16.43 9.89 2.45
C ALA A 51 -15.77 9.78 3.83
N THR A 52 -16.22 8.85 4.67
CA THR A 52 -15.57 8.49 5.95
C THR A 52 -14.86 7.15 5.78
N PRO A 53 -13.58 7.14 5.34
CA PRO A 53 -12.90 5.92 4.93
C PRO A 53 -12.42 5.05 6.11
N LEU A 54 -12.41 5.60 7.33
CA LEU A 54 -12.00 4.92 8.55
C LEU A 54 -13.19 4.77 9.49
N ALA A 55 -13.51 3.53 9.88
CA ALA A 55 -14.63 3.26 10.79
C ALA A 55 -14.47 1.89 11.47
N VAL A 56 -15.17 1.70 12.58
CA VAL A 56 -15.35 0.38 13.19
C VAL A 56 -16.84 0.15 13.39
N GLU A 57 -17.37 -0.91 12.80
CA GLU A 57 -18.76 -1.33 13.01
C GLU A 57 -18.85 -2.81 13.42
N THR A 58 -20.04 -3.25 13.79
CA THR A 58 -20.32 -4.68 14.04
C THR A 58 -21.16 -5.23 12.90
N VAL A 59 -20.63 -6.22 12.19
CA VAL A 59 -21.31 -6.93 11.10
C VAL A 59 -21.44 -8.40 11.47
N ASN A 60 -22.66 -8.93 11.47
CA ASN A 60 -22.94 -10.33 11.82
C ASN A 60 -22.33 -10.75 13.18
N GLY A 61 -22.34 -9.85 14.16
CA GLY A 61 -21.79 -10.08 15.51
C GLY A 61 -20.26 -10.06 15.60
N ARG A 62 -19.56 -9.62 14.55
CA ARG A 62 -18.09 -9.50 14.52
C ARG A 62 -17.68 -8.04 14.28
N PRO A 63 -16.58 -7.57 14.88
CA PRO A 63 -16.00 -6.28 14.52
C PRO A 63 -15.54 -6.26 13.06
N TRP A 64 -15.89 -5.19 12.36
CA TRP A 64 -15.44 -4.88 11.02
C TRP A 64 -14.71 -3.54 11.06
N VAL A 65 -13.40 -3.59 10.88
CA VAL A 65 -12.49 -2.45 10.94
C VAL A 65 -12.24 -1.96 9.51
N HIS A 66 -12.89 -0.87 9.13
CA HIS A 66 -12.76 -0.23 7.83
C HIS A 66 -11.51 0.65 7.79
N VAL A 67 -10.63 0.37 6.83
CA VAL A 67 -9.38 1.10 6.61
C VAL A 67 -9.25 1.37 5.10
N HIS A 68 -10.18 2.14 4.56
CA HIS A 68 -10.26 2.39 3.12
C HIS A 68 -9.36 3.53 2.62
N SER A 69 -8.51 4.08 3.48
CA SER A 69 -7.52 5.10 3.13
C SER A 69 -6.35 5.06 4.12
N LEU A 70 -5.13 5.29 3.63
CA LEU A 70 -3.97 5.57 4.48
C LEU A 70 -3.49 7.02 4.36
N ALA A 71 -4.37 7.92 3.91
CA ALA A 71 -4.08 9.35 3.91
C ALA A 71 -3.90 9.90 5.32
N ASP A 72 -3.02 10.89 5.47
CA ASP A 72 -2.71 11.48 6.78
C ASP A 72 -3.89 12.21 7.42
N ASP A 73 -4.77 12.77 6.59
CA ASP A 73 -5.96 13.53 6.97
C ASP A 73 -7.23 12.67 7.08
N ALA A 74 -7.12 11.33 6.98
CA ALA A 74 -8.27 10.42 7.00
C ALA A 74 -9.00 10.30 8.36
N GLY A 75 -8.60 11.06 9.39
CA GLY A 75 -9.23 11.05 10.71
C GLY A 75 -8.71 9.96 11.67
N TRP A 76 -7.41 9.65 11.58
CA TRP A 76 -6.77 8.55 12.31
C TRP A 76 -6.93 8.59 13.84
N ASP A 77 -6.90 9.76 14.46
CA ASP A 77 -6.96 9.86 15.93
C ASP A 77 -8.31 9.38 16.48
N ALA A 78 -9.41 9.85 15.86
CA ALA A 78 -10.76 9.41 16.23
C ALA A 78 -10.98 7.92 15.91
N PHE A 79 -10.46 7.47 14.77
CA PHE A 79 -10.51 6.06 14.38
C PHE A 79 -9.76 5.15 15.37
N PHE A 80 -8.55 5.54 15.77
CA PHE A 80 -7.77 4.78 16.75
C PHE A 80 -8.46 4.71 18.11
N ALA A 81 -9.07 5.81 18.58
CA ALA A 81 -9.88 5.78 19.79
C ALA A 81 -11.08 4.81 19.67
N ALA A 82 -11.73 4.76 18.50
CA ALA A 82 -12.83 3.83 18.25
C ALA A 82 -12.37 2.35 18.22
N VAL A 83 -11.20 2.07 17.63
CA VAL A 83 -10.58 0.73 17.68
C VAL A 83 -10.25 0.33 19.11
N GLU A 84 -9.61 1.22 19.87
CA GLU A 84 -9.21 1.00 21.26
C GLU A 84 -10.43 0.70 22.16
N ALA A 85 -11.53 1.43 21.97
CA ALA A 85 -12.79 1.21 22.68
C ALA A 85 -13.43 -0.17 22.40
N GLN A 86 -13.13 -0.79 21.25
CA GLN A 86 -13.67 -2.09 20.84
C GLN A 86 -12.68 -3.25 21.00
N LEU A 87 -11.50 -3.03 21.60
CA LEU A 87 -10.46 -4.05 21.74
C LEU A 87 -10.94 -5.37 22.34
N PRO A 88 -11.81 -5.42 23.37
CA PRO A 88 -12.31 -6.68 23.89
C PRO A 88 -13.06 -7.52 22.84
N ALA A 89 -13.86 -6.88 21.98
CA ALA A 89 -14.56 -7.57 20.90
C ALA A 89 -13.61 -7.95 19.75
N ILE A 90 -12.73 -7.03 19.36
CA ILE A 90 -11.71 -7.23 18.30
C ILE A 90 -10.79 -8.40 18.63
N ARG A 91 -10.36 -8.52 19.89
CA ARG A 91 -9.47 -9.59 20.36
C ARG A 91 -10.23 -10.89 20.71
N GLY A 92 -11.55 -10.87 20.68
CA GLY A 92 -12.41 -11.98 21.09
C GLY A 92 -12.37 -13.19 20.15
N SER A 93 -12.95 -14.30 20.60
CA SER A 93 -12.96 -15.58 19.87
C SER A 93 -13.82 -15.58 18.60
N GLN A 94 -14.74 -14.62 18.49
CA GLN A 94 -15.57 -14.42 17.30
C GLN A 94 -14.70 -13.98 16.08
N GLY A 95 -13.54 -13.37 16.31
CA GLY A 95 -12.70 -12.87 15.23
C GLY A 95 -13.18 -11.54 14.67
N LEU A 96 -12.40 -10.99 13.73
CA LEU A 96 -12.66 -9.68 13.12
C LEU A 96 -12.35 -9.65 11.61
N VAL A 97 -12.86 -8.61 10.96
CA VAL A 97 -12.47 -8.23 9.59
C VAL A 97 -11.66 -6.94 9.64
N ILE A 98 -10.53 -6.90 8.94
CA ILE A 98 -9.80 -5.67 8.60
C ILE A 98 -10.00 -5.44 7.11
N ASP A 99 -10.77 -4.43 6.75
CA ASP A 99 -11.14 -4.15 5.37
C ASP A 99 -10.28 -3.03 4.78
N LEU A 100 -9.35 -3.45 3.92
CA LEU A 100 -8.37 -2.63 3.21
C LEU A 100 -8.74 -2.46 1.73
N ARG A 101 -9.98 -2.75 1.32
CA ARG A 101 -10.43 -2.45 -0.05
C ARG A 101 -10.35 -0.95 -0.30
N GLY A 102 -9.85 -0.55 -1.47
CA GLY A 102 -9.66 0.86 -1.83
C GLY A 102 -8.53 1.57 -1.08
N ALA A 103 -7.79 0.89 -0.19
CA ALA A 103 -6.83 1.52 0.70
C ALA A 103 -5.55 1.99 -0.03
N ASN A 104 -5.58 3.22 -0.52
CA ASN A 104 -4.41 3.84 -1.15
C ASN A 104 -3.36 4.22 -0.09
N GLY A 105 -2.14 3.71 -0.25
CA GLY A 105 -1.00 3.96 0.63
C GLY A 105 0.06 4.93 0.09
N SER A 106 -0.33 5.92 -0.73
CA SER A 106 0.61 6.89 -1.33
C SER A 106 1.09 7.99 -0.37
N SER A 107 0.49 8.12 0.82
CA SER A 107 0.92 9.12 1.79
C SER A 107 2.24 8.74 2.45
N LEU A 108 3.05 9.74 2.81
CA LEU A 108 4.37 9.54 3.42
C LEU A 108 4.32 8.67 4.68
N ASN A 109 3.26 8.80 5.48
CA ASN A 109 3.08 8.06 6.72
C ASN A 109 2.18 6.82 6.57
N ALA A 110 1.80 6.40 5.36
CA ALA A 110 0.83 5.32 5.17
C ALA A 110 1.23 4.03 5.93
N THR A 111 2.50 3.61 5.82
CA THR A 111 3.01 2.43 6.51
C THR A 111 2.97 2.57 8.04
N SER A 112 3.26 3.76 8.57
CA SER A 112 3.20 4.00 10.02
C SER A 112 1.76 3.98 10.54
N ARG A 113 0.77 4.40 9.73
CA ARG A 113 -0.65 4.29 10.07
C ARG A 113 -1.11 2.84 10.13
N GLY A 114 -0.78 2.04 9.12
CA GLY A 114 -1.12 0.62 9.10
C GLY A 114 -0.46 -0.16 10.24
N TYR A 115 0.84 0.09 10.51
CA TYR A 115 1.52 -0.51 11.66
C TYR A 115 0.96 0.02 12.99
N GLY A 116 0.57 1.28 13.05
CA GLY A 116 -0.11 1.88 14.21
C GLY A 116 -1.43 1.21 14.53
N LEU A 117 -2.20 0.78 13.52
CA LEU A 117 -3.39 -0.04 13.71
C LEU A 117 -3.05 -1.43 14.22
N ALA A 118 -2.08 -2.12 13.58
CA ALA A 118 -1.64 -3.44 13.99
C ALA A 118 -1.14 -3.44 15.45
N ASN A 119 -0.36 -2.44 15.85
CA ASN A 119 0.13 -2.29 17.21
C ASN A 119 -0.99 -2.09 18.24
N ARG A 120 -2.12 -1.47 17.87
CA ARG A 120 -3.27 -1.35 18.78
C ARG A 120 -3.99 -2.67 18.94
N ILE A 121 -4.18 -3.41 17.85
CA ILE A 121 -4.88 -4.70 17.89
C ILE A 121 -4.02 -5.78 18.58
N TRP A 122 -2.73 -5.88 18.25
CA TRP A 122 -1.83 -6.96 18.73
C TRP A 122 -0.80 -6.56 19.79
N THR A 123 -0.68 -5.28 20.13
CA THR A 123 0.43 -4.68 20.92
C THR A 123 1.74 -4.49 20.14
N PRO A 124 2.52 -3.43 20.46
CA PRO A 124 3.85 -3.23 19.88
C PRO A 124 4.81 -4.39 20.17
N GLU A 125 4.77 -4.97 21.36
CA GLU A 125 5.67 -6.03 21.80
C GLU A 125 5.47 -7.31 20.97
N PHE A 126 4.24 -7.60 20.55
CA PHE A 126 3.92 -8.74 19.71
C PHE A 126 4.30 -8.52 18.24
N THR A 127 4.00 -7.34 17.72
CA THR A 127 4.14 -7.03 16.29
C THR A 127 5.58 -6.74 15.88
N VAL A 128 6.39 -6.16 16.77
CA VAL A 128 7.74 -5.67 16.42
C VAL A 128 8.66 -6.76 15.88
N SER A 129 8.60 -7.96 16.42
CA SER A 129 9.40 -9.12 15.97
C SER A 129 8.86 -9.79 14.70
N ARG A 130 7.65 -9.40 14.30
CA ARG A 130 6.93 -9.93 13.13
C ARG A 130 6.94 -8.95 11.96
N GLN A 131 7.52 -7.77 12.11
CA GLN A 131 7.73 -6.85 10.99
C GLN A 131 8.65 -7.48 9.95
N PRO A 132 8.40 -7.26 8.64
CA PRO A 132 9.35 -7.65 7.60
C PRO A 132 10.71 -7.02 7.87
N GLU A 133 11.77 -7.77 7.55
CA GLU A 133 13.12 -7.21 7.59
C GLU A 133 13.22 -6.04 6.62
N ALA A 134 13.75 -4.91 7.11
CA ALA A 134 14.04 -3.76 6.26
C ALA A 134 15.21 -4.05 5.31
N GLY A 135 16.01 -5.09 5.57
CA GLY A 135 17.01 -5.56 4.63
C GLY A 135 18.07 -4.51 4.31
N SER A 136 18.20 -4.12 3.05
CA SER A 136 19.14 -3.12 2.57
C SER A 136 18.51 -2.26 1.47
N ILE A 137 18.91 -0.99 1.46
CA ILE A 137 18.45 0.00 0.48
C ILE A 137 19.66 0.43 -0.35
N THR A 138 19.57 0.27 -1.66
CA THR A 138 20.57 0.74 -2.61
C THR A 138 20.18 2.12 -3.13
N TYR A 139 21.08 3.08 -2.99
CA TYR A 139 20.89 4.47 -3.38
C TYR A 139 21.62 4.73 -4.69
N ARG A 140 21.00 5.50 -5.59
CA ARG A 140 21.69 6.04 -6.77
C ARG A 140 22.51 7.25 -6.35
N ALA A 141 23.83 7.16 -6.42
CA ALA A 141 24.74 8.22 -6.05
C ALA A 141 24.81 9.30 -7.15
N THR A 142 24.14 10.43 -6.91
CA THR A 142 24.27 11.63 -7.76
C THR A 142 24.33 12.88 -6.89
N PRO A 143 24.93 13.98 -7.37
CA PRO A 143 24.91 15.25 -6.64
C PRO A 143 23.49 15.73 -6.32
N ALA A 144 22.54 15.54 -7.24
CA ALA A 144 21.15 15.95 -7.05
C ALA A 144 20.45 15.15 -5.94
N ASN A 145 20.60 13.82 -5.93
CA ASN A 145 20.02 12.98 -4.87
C ASN A 145 20.64 13.31 -3.51
N ARG A 146 21.97 13.51 -3.45
CA ARG A 146 22.64 13.98 -2.23
C ARG A 146 22.03 15.29 -1.72
N GLN A 147 21.85 16.27 -2.61
CA GLN A 147 21.31 17.58 -2.22
C GLN A 147 19.90 17.46 -1.62
N TRP A 148 19.06 16.59 -2.18
CA TRP A 148 17.73 16.33 -1.61
C TRP A 148 17.78 15.84 -0.16
N PHE A 149 18.73 14.96 0.18
CA PHE A 149 18.93 14.51 1.57
C PHE A 149 19.49 15.61 2.47
N VAL A 150 20.38 16.46 1.97
CA VAL A 150 20.89 17.63 2.71
C VAL A 150 19.76 18.62 3.02
N ASP A 151 18.91 18.94 2.03
CA ASP A 151 17.78 19.85 2.23
C ASP A 151 16.76 19.26 3.21
N THR A 152 16.52 17.95 3.11
CA THR A 152 15.64 17.22 4.03
C THR A 152 16.18 17.22 5.45
N LEU A 153 17.48 16.94 5.63
CA LEU A 153 18.15 17.02 6.92
C LEU A 153 18.07 18.44 7.51
N GLY A 154 18.28 19.47 6.69
CA GLY A 154 18.14 20.86 7.11
C GLY A 154 16.74 21.19 7.62
N ARG A 155 15.69 20.71 6.93
CA ARG A 155 14.30 20.85 7.40
C ARG A 155 14.05 20.11 8.72
N MET A 156 14.53 18.88 8.85
CA MET A 156 14.40 18.09 10.08
C MET A 156 15.06 18.77 11.28
N GLN A 157 16.26 19.34 11.08
CA GLN A 157 17.01 20.03 12.13
C GLN A 157 16.44 21.40 12.48
N ALA A 158 15.76 22.05 11.54
CA ALA A 158 15.11 23.35 11.76
C ALA A 158 13.77 23.25 12.51
N ASP A 159 13.17 22.06 12.60
CA ASP A 159 11.93 21.81 13.36
C ASP A 159 12.27 21.32 14.78
N PRO A 160 12.07 22.16 15.83
CA PRO A 160 12.40 21.78 17.21
C PRO A 160 11.60 20.57 17.71
N ARG A 161 10.38 20.37 17.21
CA ARG A 161 9.54 19.23 17.60
C ARG A 161 10.10 17.95 17.00
N PHE A 162 10.46 17.99 15.71
CA PHE A 162 11.09 16.85 15.05
C PHE A 162 12.42 16.46 15.72
N VAL A 163 13.24 17.44 16.10
CA VAL A 163 14.50 17.20 16.83
C VAL A 163 14.27 16.47 18.15
N GLN A 164 13.22 16.86 18.90
CA GLN A 164 12.90 16.22 20.19
C GLN A 164 12.31 14.82 20.03
N GLU A 165 11.45 14.62 19.02
CA GLU A 165 10.66 13.39 18.86
C GLU A 165 11.32 12.35 17.96
N SER A 166 12.28 12.73 17.11
CA SER A 166 12.78 11.89 16.00
C SER A 166 14.28 12.04 15.74
N SER A 167 15.09 12.29 16.79
CA SER A 167 16.55 12.43 16.69
C SER A 167 17.24 11.26 15.96
N ALA A 168 16.78 10.02 16.16
CA ALA A 168 17.32 8.86 15.45
C ALA A 168 17.16 8.94 13.92
N VAL A 169 16.11 9.61 13.42
CA VAL A 169 15.89 9.81 11.98
C VAL A 169 16.87 10.86 11.43
N ILE A 170 17.20 11.87 12.23
CA ILE A 170 18.24 12.86 11.90
C ILE A 170 19.59 12.16 11.77
N ASP A 171 19.96 11.33 12.74
CA ASP A 171 21.24 10.59 12.72
C ASP A 171 21.34 9.66 11.50
N GLN A 172 20.26 8.96 11.17
CA GLN A 172 20.19 8.11 9.96
C GLN A 172 20.34 8.94 8.68
N THR A 173 19.68 10.09 8.61
CA THR A 173 19.75 10.98 7.44
C THR A 173 21.16 11.57 7.27
N GLN A 174 21.84 11.92 8.37
CA GLN A 174 23.25 12.31 8.36
C GLN A 174 24.16 11.20 7.83
N ALA A 175 23.95 9.96 8.27
CA ALA A 175 24.72 8.82 7.79
C ALA A 175 24.50 8.59 6.28
N ILE A 176 23.29 8.79 5.78
CA ILE A 176 22.99 8.72 4.33
C ILE A 176 23.76 9.80 3.56
N VAL A 177 23.77 11.06 4.04
CA VAL A 177 24.53 12.15 3.40
C VAL A 177 26.02 11.83 3.35
N ALA A 178 26.59 11.32 4.45
CA ALA A 178 27.99 10.91 4.50
C ALA A 178 28.30 9.74 3.53
N ALA A 179 27.38 8.80 3.39
CA ALA A 179 27.51 7.69 2.43
C ALA A 179 27.46 8.19 0.97
N PHE A 180 26.62 9.19 0.67
CA PHE A 180 26.66 9.88 -0.63
C PHE A 180 28.02 10.56 -0.88
N ASP A 181 28.57 11.26 0.11
CA ASP A 181 29.88 11.92 -0.01
C ASP A 181 30.99 10.92 -0.34
N SER A 182 31.03 9.81 0.39
CA SER A 182 31.99 8.73 0.16
C SER A 182 31.85 8.12 -1.24
N ALA A 183 30.62 7.78 -1.65
CA ALA A 183 30.34 7.17 -2.94
C ALA A 183 30.71 8.10 -4.11
N LEU A 184 30.36 9.39 -4.02
CA LEU A 184 30.68 10.39 -5.04
C LEU A 184 32.18 10.64 -5.15
N ALA A 185 32.90 10.75 -4.02
CA ALA A 185 34.36 10.89 -4.02
C ALA A 185 35.06 9.66 -4.64
N ALA A 186 34.49 8.47 -4.46
CA ALA A 186 34.97 7.22 -5.04
C ALA A 186 34.48 6.96 -6.48
N ASN A 187 33.73 7.88 -7.11
CA ASN A 187 33.10 7.70 -8.43
C ASN A 187 32.21 6.45 -8.54
N GLN A 188 31.55 6.05 -7.44
CA GLN A 188 30.60 4.96 -7.42
C GLN A 188 29.23 5.44 -7.89
N ALA A 189 28.58 4.67 -8.77
CA ALA A 189 27.22 4.98 -9.26
C ALA A 189 26.13 4.70 -8.20
N THR A 190 26.43 3.82 -7.23
CA THR A 190 25.50 3.39 -6.18
C THR A 190 26.23 3.07 -4.90
N PHE A 191 25.53 3.16 -3.76
CA PHE A 191 25.95 2.59 -2.48
C PHE A 191 24.75 1.94 -1.79
N THR A 192 25.02 1.11 -0.78
CA THR A 192 23.97 0.40 -0.03
C THR A 192 24.05 0.77 1.44
N MET A 193 22.89 1.05 2.05
CA MET A 193 22.75 1.21 3.49
C MET A 193 21.96 0.04 4.06
N PRO A 194 22.32 -0.47 5.25
CA PRO A 194 21.47 -1.41 5.95
C PRO A 194 20.15 -0.74 6.34
N GLY A 195 19.06 -1.48 6.20
CA GLY A 195 17.79 -1.12 6.81
C GLY A 195 17.79 -1.40 8.31
N ARG A 196 16.67 -1.10 8.97
CA ARG A 196 16.43 -1.47 10.35
C ARG A 196 16.59 -3.00 10.56
N PRO A 197 17.36 -3.45 11.57
CA PRO A 197 17.48 -4.88 11.86
C PRO A 197 16.14 -5.46 12.33
N SER A 198 15.94 -6.76 12.09
CA SER A 198 14.85 -7.52 12.70
C SER A 198 14.98 -7.50 14.23
N VAL A 199 13.84 -7.46 14.90
CA VAL A 199 13.78 -7.59 16.36
C VAL A 199 13.49 -9.06 16.69
N PRO A 200 14.28 -9.71 17.56
CA PRO A 200 14.02 -11.10 17.95
C PRO A 200 12.65 -11.26 18.61
N ASP A 201 11.99 -12.41 18.39
CA ASP A 201 10.76 -12.73 19.10
C ASP A 201 11.05 -13.04 20.57
N THR A 202 10.48 -12.25 21.48
CA THR A 202 10.61 -12.41 22.92
C THR A 202 9.59 -13.40 23.50
N GLY A 203 8.73 -13.98 22.66
CA GLY A 203 7.65 -14.87 23.08
C GLY A 203 6.43 -14.12 23.63
N ALA A 204 6.23 -12.87 23.20
CA ALA A 204 5.04 -12.10 23.55
C ALA A 204 3.77 -12.87 23.17
N ALA A 205 2.81 -12.96 24.09
CA ALA A 205 1.56 -13.68 23.85
C ALA A 205 0.71 -12.96 22.79
N ASN A 206 0.09 -13.72 21.88
CA ASN A 206 -0.87 -13.18 20.93
C ASN A 206 -2.15 -12.76 21.66
N PRO A 207 -2.53 -11.46 21.68
CA PRO A 207 -3.74 -11.04 22.36
C PRO A 207 -5.02 -11.28 21.55
N VAL A 208 -4.94 -11.63 20.26
CA VAL A 208 -6.11 -11.89 19.40
C VAL A 208 -6.43 -13.38 19.38
N ALA A 209 -7.54 -13.75 20.02
CA ALA A 209 -7.96 -15.14 20.16
C ALA A 209 -8.65 -15.71 18.90
N GLY A 210 -9.45 -14.90 18.22
CA GLY A 210 -10.24 -15.31 17.06
C GLY A 210 -9.49 -15.25 15.72
N PRO A 211 -10.12 -15.76 14.65
CA PRO A 211 -9.62 -15.59 13.28
C PRO A 211 -9.70 -14.12 12.83
N VAL A 212 -8.79 -13.73 11.94
CA VAL A 212 -8.77 -12.40 11.33
C VAL A 212 -8.82 -12.55 9.83
N VAL A 213 -9.83 -11.95 9.21
CA VAL A 213 -9.92 -11.83 7.75
C VAL A 213 -9.44 -10.44 7.37
N VAL A 214 -8.38 -10.38 6.56
CA VAL A 214 -7.93 -9.13 5.95
C VAL A 214 -8.50 -9.09 4.54
N LEU A 215 -9.47 -8.20 4.31
CA LEU A 215 -10.16 -8.06 3.03
C LEU A 215 -9.47 -7.02 2.16
N VAL A 216 -9.12 -7.38 0.93
CA VAL A 216 -8.36 -6.51 0.01
C VAL A 216 -8.93 -6.50 -1.40
N ASP A 217 -8.53 -5.50 -2.17
CA ASP A 217 -8.70 -5.43 -3.61
C ASP A 217 -7.54 -4.67 -4.28
N ALA A 218 -7.66 -4.45 -5.59
CA ALA A 218 -6.69 -3.71 -6.39
C ALA A 218 -6.45 -2.26 -5.93
N GLY A 219 -7.28 -1.70 -5.05
CA GLY A 219 -7.06 -0.38 -4.45
C GLY A 219 -5.99 -0.38 -3.36
N CYS A 220 -5.74 -1.53 -2.71
CA CYS A 220 -4.65 -1.67 -1.75
C CYS A 220 -3.29 -1.55 -2.46
N SER A 221 -2.59 -0.44 -2.22
CA SER A 221 -1.36 -0.04 -2.90
C SER A 221 -0.37 0.66 -1.96
N GLY A 222 0.92 0.70 -2.32
CA GLY A 222 1.97 1.39 -1.55
C GLY A 222 2.01 0.93 -0.09
N GLY A 223 1.90 1.87 0.86
CA GLY A 223 1.90 1.57 2.30
C GLY A 223 0.79 0.61 2.78
N CYS A 224 -0.30 0.41 2.01
CA CYS A 224 -1.25 -0.66 2.30
C CYS A 224 -0.59 -2.03 2.16
N LEU A 225 0.21 -2.22 1.11
CA LEU A 225 0.94 -3.46 0.89
C LEU A 225 2.02 -3.65 1.98
N ASP A 226 2.69 -2.60 2.44
CA ASP A 226 3.59 -2.69 3.60
C ASP A 226 2.84 -3.17 4.86
N THR A 227 1.60 -2.70 5.04
CA THR A 227 0.72 -3.18 6.11
C THR A 227 0.44 -4.68 5.94
N LEU A 228 0.20 -5.16 4.72
CA LEU A 228 0.06 -6.58 4.44
C LEU A 228 1.34 -7.39 4.68
N ASP A 229 2.53 -6.82 4.45
CA ASP A 229 3.81 -7.48 4.78
C ASP A 229 3.86 -7.87 6.27
N LEU A 230 3.30 -7.04 7.16
CA LEU A 230 3.15 -7.34 8.58
C LEU A 230 1.97 -8.28 8.85
N LEU A 231 0.76 -7.90 8.41
CA LEU A 231 -0.47 -8.60 8.79
C LEU A 231 -0.44 -10.08 8.38
N THR A 232 0.10 -10.39 7.20
CA THR A 232 0.19 -11.78 6.70
C THR A 232 1.18 -12.65 7.46
N ARG A 233 2.01 -12.08 8.35
CA ARG A 233 2.92 -12.80 9.26
C ARG A 233 2.31 -13.04 10.65
N LEU A 234 1.19 -12.39 10.96
CA LEU A 234 0.54 -12.54 12.25
C LEU A 234 -0.27 -13.85 12.28
N PRO A 235 -0.32 -14.55 13.43
CA PRO A 235 -1.13 -15.75 13.54
C PRO A 235 -2.62 -15.42 13.37
N ASN A 236 -3.38 -16.43 12.95
CA ASN A 236 -4.83 -16.37 12.74
C ASN A 236 -5.29 -15.40 11.64
N VAL A 237 -4.37 -14.78 10.89
CA VAL A 237 -4.69 -13.89 9.76
C VAL A 237 -4.84 -14.68 8.46
N ARG A 238 -5.92 -14.40 7.74
CA ARG A 238 -6.21 -14.90 6.39
C ARG A 238 -6.47 -13.72 5.46
N LEU A 239 -5.70 -13.64 4.38
CA LEU A 239 -5.91 -12.64 3.34
C LEU A 239 -7.02 -13.10 2.39
N ALA A 240 -8.05 -12.29 2.22
CA ALA A 240 -9.23 -12.57 1.42
C ALA A 240 -9.56 -11.39 0.48
N GLY A 241 -10.27 -11.63 -0.61
CA GLY A 241 -10.75 -10.58 -1.53
C GLY A 241 -10.22 -10.79 -2.94
N SER A 242 -9.77 -9.72 -3.59
CA SER A 242 -9.15 -9.79 -4.93
C SER A 242 -7.68 -9.42 -4.91
N THR A 243 -6.96 -9.69 -5.99
CA THR A 243 -5.54 -9.34 -6.12
C THR A 243 -5.34 -7.84 -5.89
N THR A 244 -4.32 -7.50 -5.09
CA THR A 244 -3.99 -6.11 -4.78
C THR A 244 -3.33 -5.41 -5.96
N ALA A 245 -3.06 -4.10 -5.81
CA ALA A 245 -2.12 -3.45 -6.71
C ALA A 245 -0.73 -4.09 -6.58
N GLU A 246 0.09 -3.82 -7.59
CA GLU A 246 1.52 -4.06 -7.59
C GLU A 246 2.26 -2.83 -7.02
N ASP A 247 3.49 -3.04 -6.57
CA ASP A 247 4.39 -1.96 -6.17
C ASP A 247 5.82 -2.34 -6.51
N THR A 248 6.66 -1.33 -6.70
CA THR A 248 8.02 -1.48 -7.15
C THR A 248 9.00 -1.49 -5.96
N ILE A 249 10.20 -2.02 -6.17
CA ILE A 249 11.30 -1.87 -5.21
C ILE A 249 11.79 -0.42 -5.12
N PHE A 250 11.41 0.47 -6.04
CA PHE A 250 11.76 1.88 -5.99
C PHE A 250 10.84 2.65 -5.03
N ILE A 251 11.36 3.00 -3.86
CA ILE A 251 10.59 3.66 -2.79
C ILE A 251 10.90 5.15 -2.72
N GLU A 252 9.93 5.93 -2.24
CA GLU A 252 9.99 7.40 -2.11
C GLU A 252 10.51 8.07 -3.39
N PRO A 253 9.74 8.03 -4.49
CA PRO A 253 10.20 8.56 -5.76
C PRO A 253 10.45 10.06 -5.69
N THR A 254 11.44 10.52 -6.44
CA THR A 254 11.63 11.95 -6.69
C THR A 254 10.61 12.38 -7.73
N VAL A 255 9.83 13.41 -7.43
CA VAL A 255 8.91 14.06 -8.35
C VAL A 255 9.46 15.44 -8.71
N LEU A 256 9.69 15.69 -10.00
CA LEU A 256 10.19 16.96 -10.52
C LEU A 256 9.21 17.55 -11.52
N ARG A 257 8.78 18.79 -11.31
CA ARG A 257 8.07 19.54 -12.34
C ARG A 257 9.04 19.85 -13.49
N LEU A 258 8.66 19.50 -14.72
CA LEU A 258 9.47 19.82 -15.89
C LEU A 258 9.43 21.34 -16.16
N PRO A 259 10.51 21.94 -16.72
CA PRO A 259 10.57 23.38 -16.99
C PRO A 259 9.42 23.93 -17.85
N SER A 260 8.79 23.08 -18.65
CA SER A 260 7.63 23.44 -19.48
C SER A 260 6.33 23.61 -18.70
N ASN A 261 6.29 23.19 -17.42
CA ASN A 261 5.11 23.14 -16.54
C ASN A 261 3.95 22.24 -17.01
N TYR A 262 4.11 21.52 -18.14
CA TYR A 262 3.07 20.64 -18.67
C TYR A 262 3.07 19.22 -18.07
N ALA A 263 4.15 18.82 -17.40
CA ALA A 263 4.29 17.47 -16.87
C ALA A 263 5.24 17.42 -15.67
N GLU A 264 5.18 16.29 -14.97
CA GLU A 264 6.11 15.91 -13.91
C GLU A 264 6.90 14.67 -14.34
N LEU A 265 8.15 14.60 -13.91
CA LEU A 265 8.99 13.41 -14.00
C LEU A 265 9.05 12.76 -12.63
N THR A 266 8.62 11.51 -12.56
CA THR A 266 8.71 10.69 -11.35
C THR A 266 9.73 9.58 -11.59
N TYR A 267 10.72 9.46 -10.72
CA TYR A 267 11.72 8.39 -10.82
C TYR A 267 12.23 7.93 -9.44
N GLY A 268 12.58 6.66 -9.32
CA GLY A 268 13.19 6.10 -8.12
C GLY A 268 14.64 6.55 -7.95
N HIS A 269 14.98 7.13 -6.80
CA HIS A 269 16.37 7.47 -6.45
C HIS A 269 17.01 6.48 -5.46
N LYS A 270 16.20 5.60 -4.87
CA LYS A 270 16.62 4.48 -4.02
C LYS A 270 15.76 3.24 -4.30
N ALA A 271 16.34 2.06 -4.08
CA ALA A 271 15.70 0.77 -4.31
C ALA A 271 15.88 -0.13 -3.08
N TRP A 272 14.78 -0.73 -2.63
CA TRP A 272 14.76 -1.70 -1.54
C TRP A 272 15.11 -3.09 -2.08
N THR A 273 16.39 -3.30 -2.39
CA THR A 273 16.88 -4.43 -3.20
C THR A 273 16.79 -5.79 -2.51
N THR A 274 16.69 -5.82 -1.18
CA THR A 274 16.53 -7.06 -0.41
C THR A 274 15.16 -7.14 0.26
N ARG A 275 14.17 -6.39 -0.25
CA ARG A 275 12.79 -6.49 0.21
C ARG A 275 12.31 -7.93 0.06
N GLN A 276 11.63 -8.45 1.08
CA GLN A 276 11.13 -9.83 1.04
C GLN A 276 9.96 -10.00 0.05
N ARG A 277 9.08 -9.00 -0.06
CA ARG A 277 8.11 -8.93 -1.16
C ARG A 277 8.84 -8.51 -2.44
N GLY A 278 8.65 -9.29 -3.51
CA GLY A 278 9.33 -9.07 -4.79
C GLY A 278 8.94 -7.75 -5.48
N ASN A 279 9.72 -7.37 -6.49
CA ASN A 279 9.37 -6.24 -7.37
C ASN A 279 8.12 -6.57 -8.19
N ASP A 280 7.18 -5.62 -8.26
CA ASP A 280 5.90 -5.77 -8.96
C ASP A 280 5.13 -7.01 -8.51
N ALA A 281 5.26 -7.38 -7.23
CA ALA A 281 4.62 -8.55 -6.64
C ALA A 281 3.37 -8.12 -5.86
N PRO A 282 2.16 -8.38 -6.39
CA PRO A 282 0.93 -8.12 -5.65
C PRO A 282 0.68 -9.24 -4.64
N TYR A 283 -0.22 -8.97 -3.70
CA TYR A 283 -0.83 -10.02 -2.91
C TYR A 283 -2.01 -10.62 -3.66
N THR A 284 -2.03 -11.94 -3.79
CA THR A 284 -3.15 -12.68 -4.38
C THR A 284 -3.74 -13.60 -3.32
N PRO A 285 -5.00 -13.38 -2.90
CA PRO A 285 -5.71 -14.32 -2.03
C PRO A 285 -5.70 -15.74 -2.61
N THR A 286 -5.45 -16.74 -1.77
CA THR A 286 -5.38 -18.14 -2.21
C THR A 286 -6.77 -18.67 -2.60
N GLN A 287 -6.80 -19.85 -3.23
CA GLN A 287 -8.06 -20.50 -3.59
C GLN A 287 -8.98 -20.67 -2.36
N GLY A 288 -10.26 -20.31 -2.50
CA GLY A 288 -11.23 -20.28 -1.40
C GLY A 288 -11.24 -18.98 -0.58
N LEU A 289 -10.23 -18.13 -0.76
CA LEU A 289 -10.16 -16.77 -0.20
C LEU A 289 -10.23 -15.68 -1.29
N ALA A 290 -10.15 -16.06 -2.56
CA ALA A 290 -10.41 -15.18 -3.68
C ALA A 290 -11.92 -14.94 -3.87
N TYR A 291 -12.34 -13.68 -3.84
CA TYR A 291 -13.71 -13.26 -4.15
C TYR A 291 -13.87 -13.06 -5.65
N ALA A 292 -14.87 -13.73 -6.23
CA ALA A 292 -15.16 -13.68 -7.68
C ALA A 292 -16.44 -12.89 -8.01
N GLY A 293 -17.14 -12.36 -7.00
CA GLY A 293 -18.33 -11.54 -7.19
C GLY A 293 -18.00 -10.08 -7.48
N ASP A 294 -19.05 -9.26 -7.54
CA ASP A 294 -18.92 -7.80 -7.71
C ASP A 294 -18.40 -7.16 -6.42
N ALA A 295 -17.24 -6.52 -6.49
CA ALA A 295 -16.62 -5.85 -5.34
C ALA A 295 -17.41 -4.62 -4.87
N ALA A 296 -18.29 -4.06 -5.71
CA ALA A 296 -19.18 -2.96 -5.36
C ALA A 296 -20.48 -3.42 -4.65
N ASP A 297 -20.81 -4.72 -4.69
CA ASP A 297 -21.95 -5.28 -3.96
C ASP A 297 -21.56 -5.59 -2.51
N GLU A 298 -21.69 -4.59 -1.65
CA GLU A 298 -21.41 -4.71 -0.21
C GLU A 298 -22.21 -5.82 0.48
N THR A 299 -23.44 -6.10 0.02
CA THR A 299 -24.26 -7.16 0.63
C THR A 299 -23.67 -8.52 0.30
N ALA A 300 -23.31 -8.75 -0.97
CA ALA A 300 -22.69 -9.98 -1.41
C ALA A 300 -21.30 -10.18 -0.78
N VAL A 301 -20.50 -9.13 -0.67
CA VAL A 301 -19.17 -9.17 -0.03
C VAL A 301 -19.30 -9.56 1.44
N ARG A 302 -20.17 -8.88 2.22
CA ARG A 302 -20.37 -9.19 3.64
C ARG A 302 -20.89 -10.61 3.86
N ALA A 303 -21.80 -11.08 3.02
CA ALA A 303 -22.31 -12.45 3.10
C ALA A 303 -21.21 -13.48 2.81
N TRP A 304 -20.39 -13.24 1.80
CA TRP A 304 -19.25 -14.10 1.47
C TRP A 304 -18.20 -14.09 2.60
N VAL A 305 -17.80 -12.93 3.11
CA VAL A 305 -16.85 -12.83 4.23
C VAL A 305 -17.36 -13.55 5.47
N ALA A 306 -18.66 -13.44 5.78
CA ALA A 306 -19.25 -14.16 6.91
C ALA A 306 -19.08 -15.69 6.80
N SER A 307 -19.13 -16.24 5.58
CA SER A 307 -18.89 -17.68 5.35
C SER A 307 -17.45 -18.12 5.66
N LEU A 308 -16.48 -17.19 5.67
CA LEU A 308 -15.08 -17.49 5.96
C LEU A 308 -14.81 -17.77 7.45
N PHE A 309 -15.77 -17.47 8.32
CA PHE A 309 -15.66 -17.64 9.77
C PHE A 309 -16.40 -18.87 10.31
N GLN A 310 -16.95 -19.70 9.42
CA GLN A 310 -17.58 -20.99 9.74
C GLN A 310 -16.56 -22.11 9.65
#